data_AF-A0A7Y5E033-F1
#
_entry.id   AF-A0A7Y5E033-F1
#
_cell.length_a   1.000
_cell.length_b   1.000
_cell.length_c   1.000
_cell.angle_alpha   90.00
_cell.angle_beta   90.00
_cell.angle_gamma   90.00
#
_symmetry.space_group_name_H-M   'P 1'
#
loop_
_entity.id
_entity.type
_entity.pdbx_description
1 polymer ?
#
loop_
_entity_poly.entity_id
_entity_poly.type
_entity_poly.pdbx_seq_one_letter_code
_entity_poly.pdbx_strand_id
1 'polypeptide(L)'
;DYAAIVPKLSALASLGFGEVAGHVDGRFLFFSFGGSFGVRRVWRTYAFPEGTEGTRDARLEVDDKKAFTTENWLFGEARVRMVLPVLDSVLVATSATVRWEGCPDNSFDWFHTTMHDRGFLFRYDASVLFRSPGFGALGPTFRAMELPRGGRYESELAVGFTFGRRLGIFKENDLLLLNVLTRPGDPSFGFQILRLPLYVLAAYRVSFNL
;
A
#
# COMPACT_ATOMS: atom_id res chain seq x y z
N ASP A 1 -25.48 -6.48 -18.36
CA ASP A 1 -24.69 -6.67 -17.11
C ASP A 1 -23.38 -5.88 -17.12
N TYR A 2 -23.43 -4.55 -17.20
CA TYR A 2 -22.21 -3.73 -17.37
C TYR A 2 -21.72 -3.04 -16.09
N ALA A 3 -22.54 -3.01 -15.04
CA ALA A 3 -22.22 -2.45 -13.74
C ALA A 3 -22.51 -3.48 -12.64
N ALA A 4 -21.52 -3.78 -11.80
CA ALA A 4 -21.69 -4.58 -10.60
C ALA A 4 -21.21 -3.77 -9.40
N ILE A 5 -22.12 -3.47 -8.48
CA ILE A 5 -21.77 -2.94 -7.16
C ILE A 5 -21.52 -4.15 -6.27
N VAL A 6 -20.30 -4.28 -5.75
CA VAL A 6 -19.90 -5.42 -4.91
C VAL A 6 -19.60 -4.89 -3.51
N PRO A 7 -20.60 -4.79 -2.60
CA PRO A 7 -20.32 -4.47 -1.22
C PRO A 7 -19.45 -5.59 -0.63
N LYS A 8 -18.32 -5.22 0.00
CA LYS A 8 -17.37 -6.18 0.56
C LYS A 8 -16.90 -5.71 1.93
N LEU A 9 -17.21 -6.47 2.97
CA LEU A 9 -16.52 -6.34 4.24
C LEU A 9 -15.20 -7.15 4.18
N SER A 10 -14.08 -6.56 4.56
CA SER A 10 -12.83 -7.30 4.76
C SER A 10 -12.11 -6.83 6.01
N ALA A 11 -11.53 -7.77 6.74
CA ALA A 11 -10.55 -7.47 7.78
C ALA A 11 -9.14 -7.75 7.22
N LEU A 12 -8.17 -6.91 7.58
CA LEU A 12 -6.78 -7.11 7.22
C LEU A 12 -5.94 -7.22 8.50
N ALA A 13 -5.28 -8.37 8.66
CA ALA A 13 -4.28 -8.56 9.70
C ALA A 13 -2.92 -8.73 9.02
N SER A 14 -1.92 -7.94 9.44
CA SER A 14 -0.55 -8.02 8.96
C SER A 14 0.43 -8.03 10.14
N LEU A 15 1.67 -8.48 9.94
CA LEU A 15 2.69 -8.45 10.98
C LEU A 15 3.01 -6.99 11.34
N GLY A 16 2.82 -6.62 12.61
CA GLY A 16 3.05 -5.24 13.09
C GLY A 16 1.95 -4.24 12.73
N PHE A 17 0.84 -4.70 12.16
CA PHE A 17 -0.25 -3.83 11.72
C PHE A 17 -1.58 -4.58 11.82
N GLY A 18 -2.49 -4.08 12.66
CA GLY A 18 -3.86 -4.59 12.71
C GLY A 18 -4.81 -3.56 12.11
N GLU A 19 -5.68 -3.95 11.19
CA GLU A 19 -6.68 -3.04 10.64
C GLU A 19 -8.06 -3.71 10.62
N VAL A 20 -9.05 -2.97 11.10
CA VAL A 20 -10.46 -3.29 10.92
C VAL A 20 -11.06 -2.19 10.06
N ALA A 21 -11.54 -2.55 8.88
CA ALA A 21 -12.08 -1.60 7.92
C ALA A 21 -13.35 -2.11 7.23
N GLY A 22 -14.26 -1.19 6.95
CA GLY A 22 -15.35 -1.40 6.00
C GLY A 22 -14.90 -0.96 4.60
N HIS A 23 -15.22 -1.74 3.57
CA HIS A 23 -14.91 -1.37 2.19
C HIS A 23 -16.17 -1.39 1.33
N VAL A 24 -16.24 -0.50 0.36
CA VAL A 24 -17.29 -0.49 -0.65
C VAL A 24 -16.62 -0.26 -1.99
N ASP A 25 -16.80 -1.17 -2.93
CA ASP A 25 -16.24 -1.05 -4.27
C ASP A 25 -17.33 -1.32 -5.33
N GLY A 26 -17.41 -0.44 -6.32
CA GLY A 26 -18.18 -0.60 -7.53
C GLY A 26 -17.26 -0.82 -8.73
N ARG A 27 -17.62 -1.74 -9.61
CA ARG A 27 -16.89 -1.98 -10.85
C ARG A 27 -17.77 -1.69 -12.06
N PHE A 28 -17.23 -0.93 -13.00
CA PHE A 28 -17.83 -0.66 -14.29
C PHE A 28 -16.77 -0.79 -15.38
N LEU A 29 -16.93 -1.77 -16.26
CA LEU A 29 -15.96 -2.09 -17.32
C LEU A 29 -14.53 -2.29 -16.76
N PHE A 30 -13.60 -1.44 -17.21
CA PHE A 30 -12.18 -1.41 -16.83
C PHE A 30 -11.92 -0.59 -15.57
N PHE A 31 -12.92 0.09 -15.03
CA PHE A 31 -12.79 0.96 -13.87
C PHE A 31 -13.36 0.30 -12.61
N SER A 32 -12.73 0.59 -11.49
CA SER A 32 -13.25 0.29 -10.15
C SER A 32 -13.15 1.55 -9.30
N PHE A 33 -14.23 1.89 -8.62
CA PHE A 33 -14.30 3.01 -7.70
C PHE A 33 -14.65 2.45 -6.35
N GLY A 34 -14.01 2.93 -5.31
CA GLY A 34 -14.33 2.43 -3.99
C GLY A 34 -13.79 3.31 -2.90
N GLY A 35 -14.17 2.94 -1.68
CA GLY A 35 -13.72 3.60 -0.49
C GLY A 35 -13.54 2.64 0.64
N SER A 36 -12.86 3.09 1.67
CA SER A 36 -12.65 2.34 2.90
C SER A 36 -12.66 3.30 4.08
N PHE A 37 -13.18 2.85 5.21
CA PHE A 37 -13.08 3.57 6.46
C PHE A 37 -12.80 2.55 7.56
N GLY A 38 -12.03 2.94 8.55
CA GLY A 38 -11.67 1.99 9.59
C GLY A 38 -10.81 2.57 10.68
N VAL A 39 -10.41 1.65 11.56
CA VAL A 39 -9.44 1.89 12.62
C VAL A 39 -8.26 0.98 12.34
N ARG A 40 -7.05 1.54 12.33
CA ARG A 40 -5.81 0.77 12.29
C ARG A 40 -5.06 0.90 13.60
N ARG A 41 -4.54 -0.21 14.10
CA ARG A 41 -3.57 -0.30 15.19
C ARG A 41 -2.18 -0.45 14.60
N VAL A 42 -1.36 0.58 14.77
CA VAL A 42 0.01 0.59 14.27
C VAL A 42 0.94 0.17 15.40
N TRP A 43 1.63 -0.96 15.22
CA TRP A 43 2.70 -1.36 16.13
C TRP A 43 3.93 -0.51 15.86
N ARG A 44 4.65 -0.12 16.91
CA ARG A 44 5.87 0.72 16.81
C ARG A 44 5.64 2.02 16.05
N THR A 45 4.79 2.87 16.61
CA THR A 45 4.68 4.26 16.16
C THR A 45 5.95 4.98 16.58
N TYR A 46 6.72 5.41 15.58
CA TYR A 46 7.84 6.31 15.77
C TYR A 46 7.32 7.72 15.63
N ALA A 47 6.97 8.38 16.74
CA ALA A 47 6.68 9.80 16.76
C ALA A 47 7.99 10.53 17.07
N PHE A 48 8.62 11.10 16.06
CA PHE A 48 9.84 11.87 16.25
C PHE A 48 9.51 13.32 16.62
N PRO A 49 10.35 13.99 17.43
CA PRO A 49 10.22 15.41 17.68
C PRO A 49 10.20 16.21 16.38
N GLU A 50 9.51 17.35 16.39
CA GLU A 50 9.48 18.26 15.25
C GLU A 50 10.91 18.64 14.83
N GLY A 51 11.16 18.67 13.51
CA GLY A 51 12.48 18.94 12.94
C GLY A 51 13.47 17.76 12.96
N THR A 52 13.12 16.62 13.57
CA THR A 52 13.94 15.39 13.48
C THR A 52 13.53 14.57 12.26
N GLU A 53 14.47 14.30 11.36
CA GLU A 53 14.22 13.40 10.24
C GLU A 53 14.06 11.96 10.73
N GLY A 54 12.89 11.36 10.51
CA GLY A 54 12.62 9.97 10.83
C GLY A 54 13.29 8.98 9.86
N THR A 55 14.61 9.08 9.69
CA THR A 55 15.40 8.21 8.80
C THR A 55 15.36 6.76 9.26
N ARG A 56 15.74 5.82 8.37
CA ARG A 56 15.88 4.40 8.71
C ARG A 56 16.80 4.18 9.92
N ASP A 57 17.94 4.89 9.98
CA ASP A 57 18.89 4.73 11.10
C ASP A 57 18.32 5.31 12.40
N ALA A 58 17.65 6.47 12.34
CA ALA A 58 16.96 7.03 13.50
C ALA A 58 15.84 6.11 14.02
N ARG A 59 15.07 5.48 13.13
CA ARG A 59 14.05 4.49 13.50
C ARG A 59 14.66 3.23 14.13
N LEU A 60 15.81 2.79 13.64
CA LEU A 60 16.53 1.66 14.24
C LEU A 60 16.99 1.99 15.66
N GLU A 61 17.48 3.20 15.91
CA GLU A 61 17.86 3.65 17.25
C GLU A 61 16.65 3.68 18.21
N VAL A 62 15.48 4.12 17.73
CA VAL A 62 14.24 4.09 18.51
C VAL A 62 13.82 2.64 18.81
N ASP A 63 13.96 1.73 17.86
CA ASP A 63 13.72 0.29 18.04
C ASP A 63 14.64 -0.33 19.10
N ASP A 64 15.94 -0.02 19.03
CA ASP A 64 16.94 -0.53 19.97
C ASP A 64 16.67 -0.04 21.40
N LYS A 65 16.25 1.21 21.55
CA LYS A 65 15.84 1.81 22.83
C LYS A 65 14.43 1.40 23.28
N LYS A 66 13.67 0.71 22.43
CA LYS A 66 12.24 0.40 22.64
C LYS A 66 11.40 1.64 22.94
N ALA A 67 11.78 2.79 22.39
CA ALA A 67 11.16 4.10 22.65
C ALA A 67 10.02 4.39 21.66
N PHE A 68 9.24 3.36 21.31
CA PHE A 68 8.11 3.45 20.39
C PHE A 68 6.80 3.21 21.13
N THR A 69 5.70 3.74 20.61
CA THR A 69 4.35 3.48 21.14
C THR A 69 3.57 2.53 20.23
N THR A 70 2.35 2.17 20.64
CA THR A 70 1.41 1.42 19.81
C THR A 70 0.05 2.04 20.01
N GLU A 71 -0.49 2.58 18.93
CA GLU A 71 -1.64 3.46 19.00
C GLU A 71 -2.61 3.16 17.85
N ASN A 72 -3.83 3.66 17.99
CA ASN A 72 -4.92 3.42 17.06
C ASN A 72 -5.30 4.72 16.38
N TRP A 73 -5.44 4.68 15.07
CA TRP A 73 -5.81 5.85 14.27
C TRP A 73 -7.01 5.52 13.39
N LEU A 74 -7.90 6.49 13.28
CA LEU A 74 -8.93 6.48 12.25
C LEU A 74 -8.32 6.81 10.89
N PHE A 75 -8.87 6.18 9.86
CA PHE A 75 -8.57 6.54 8.49
C PHE A 75 -9.81 6.45 7.60
N GLY A 76 -9.76 7.20 6.51
CA GLY A 76 -10.70 7.11 5.40
C GLY A 76 -9.92 7.10 4.10
N GLU A 77 -10.34 6.28 3.14
CA GLU A 77 -9.69 6.13 1.84
C GLU A 77 -10.75 6.17 0.74
N ALA A 78 -10.47 6.87 -0.35
CA ALA A 78 -11.17 6.79 -1.61
C ALA A 78 -10.18 6.36 -2.69
N ARG A 79 -10.60 5.48 -3.59
CA ARG A 79 -9.75 4.92 -4.64
C ARG A 79 -10.48 4.81 -5.96
N VAL A 80 -9.73 5.05 -7.03
CA VAL A 80 -10.14 4.79 -8.41
C VAL A 80 -9.06 3.96 -9.06
N ARG A 81 -9.43 2.82 -9.61
CA ARG A 81 -8.55 1.91 -10.32
C ARG A 81 -9.00 1.74 -11.76
N MET A 82 -8.06 1.66 -12.67
CA MET A 82 -8.30 1.33 -14.06
C MET A 82 -7.40 0.16 -14.47
N VAL A 83 -7.93 -0.80 -15.22
CA VAL A 83 -7.16 -1.91 -15.81
C VAL A 83 -7.55 -2.06 -17.28
N LEU A 84 -6.70 -1.56 -18.18
CA LEU A 84 -6.91 -1.57 -19.62
C LEU A 84 -6.11 -2.69 -20.29
N PRO A 85 -6.75 -3.62 -21.01
CA PRO A 85 -6.05 -4.50 -21.93
C PRO A 85 -5.66 -3.72 -23.19
N VAL A 86 -4.36 -3.42 -23.34
CA VAL A 86 -3.85 -2.70 -24.52
C VAL A 86 -3.56 -3.67 -25.65
N LEU A 87 -3.08 -4.87 -25.31
CA LEU A 87 -2.88 -6.01 -26.21
C LEU A 87 -3.27 -7.30 -25.46
N ASP A 88 -3.43 -8.42 -26.17
CA ASP A 88 -3.81 -9.72 -25.58
C ASP A 88 -2.92 -10.14 -24.40
N SER A 89 -1.65 -9.75 -24.46
CA SER A 89 -0.62 -10.06 -23.47
C SER A 89 -0.14 -8.85 -22.68
N VAL A 90 -0.74 -7.66 -22.85
CA VAL A 90 -0.31 -6.42 -22.19
C VAL A 90 -1.48 -5.73 -21.50
N LEU A 91 -1.38 -5.56 -20.19
CA LEU A 91 -2.34 -4.81 -19.37
C LEU A 91 -1.68 -3.56 -18.81
N VAL A 92 -2.40 -2.44 -18.84
CA VAL A 92 -2.03 -1.23 -18.09
C VAL A 92 -2.96 -1.14 -16.89
N ALA A 93 -2.38 -1.17 -15.68
CA ALA A 93 -3.12 -1.05 -14.44
C ALA A 93 -2.71 0.23 -13.72
N THR A 94 -3.67 1.11 -13.44
CA THR A 94 -3.44 2.34 -12.68
C THR A 94 -4.38 2.42 -11.48
N SER A 95 -3.95 3.08 -10.41
CA SER A 95 -4.74 3.28 -9.21
C SER A 95 -4.42 4.64 -8.61
N ALA A 96 -5.43 5.52 -8.54
CA ALA A 96 -5.39 6.74 -7.76
C ALA A 96 -6.05 6.49 -6.39
N THR A 97 -5.47 7.01 -5.32
CA THR A 97 -5.96 6.86 -3.96
C THR A 97 -5.81 8.19 -3.23
N VAL A 98 -6.85 8.60 -2.52
CA VAL A 98 -6.81 9.69 -1.56
C VAL A 98 -7.13 9.09 -0.21
N ARG A 99 -6.24 9.24 0.76
CA ARG A 99 -6.39 8.67 2.10
C ARG A 99 -6.21 9.76 3.14
N TRP A 100 -7.17 9.93 4.03
CA TRP A 100 -7.01 10.76 5.22
C TRP A 100 -6.66 9.89 6.42
N GLU A 101 -5.70 10.33 7.23
CA GLU A 101 -5.31 9.63 8.47
C GLU A 101 -5.15 10.59 9.65
N GLY A 102 -5.65 10.16 10.81
CA GLY A 102 -5.52 10.87 12.08
C GLY A 102 -4.34 10.38 12.94
N CYS A 103 -3.19 10.05 12.33
CA CYS A 103 -1.99 9.69 13.09
C CYS A 103 -1.32 10.95 13.70
N PRO A 104 -0.36 10.81 14.62
CA PRO A 104 0.50 11.90 15.07
C PRO A 104 1.39 12.36 13.93
N ASP A 105 1.92 13.58 14.06
CA ASP A 105 2.87 14.10 13.09
C ASP A 105 4.18 13.30 13.15
N ASN A 106 4.87 13.22 12.02
CA ASN A 106 6.12 12.51 11.83
C ASN A 106 6.02 11.02 12.22
N SER A 107 4.95 10.35 11.81
CA SER A 107 4.68 8.93 12.06
C SER A 107 5.17 8.06 10.91
N PHE A 108 5.71 6.88 11.23
CA PHE A 108 6.04 5.87 10.22
C PHE A 108 4.83 5.02 9.85
N ASP A 109 4.49 5.02 8.57
CA ASP A 109 3.49 4.12 8.01
C ASP A 109 4.14 2.82 7.55
N TRP A 110 3.90 1.75 8.29
CA TRP A 110 4.35 0.40 7.96
C TRP A 110 3.75 -0.15 6.67
N PHE A 111 2.56 0.31 6.26
CA PHE A 111 1.90 -0.17 5.05
C PHE A 111 2.51 0.42 3.78
N HIS A 112 3.03 1.65 3.84
CA HIS A 112 3.70 2.30 2.70
C HIS A 112 5.22 2.42 2.88
N THR A 113 5.74 2.02 4.03
CA THR A 113 7.15 2.17 4.44
C THR A 113 7.67 3.60 4.28
N THR A 114 6.86 4.59 4.64
CA THR A 114 7.19 6.02 4.52
C THR A 114 6.84 6.78 5.80
N MET A 115 7.47 7.93 6.02
CA MET A 115 7.12 8.84 7.12
C MET A 115 6.06 9.82 6.66
N HIS A 116 5.04 10.11 7.46
CA HIS A 116 4.11 11.19 7.16
C HIS A 116 3.46 11.76 8.42
N ASP A 117 2.90 12.95 8.29
CA ASP A 117 2.11 13.61 9.30
C ASP A 117 0.63 13.26 9.16
N ARG A 118 -0.19 13.74 10.09
CA ARG A 118 -1.64 13.67 9.95
C ARG A 118 -2.10 14.42 8.70
N GLY A 119 -3.16 13.94 8.06
CA GLY A 119 -3.78 14.65 6.93
C GLY A 119 -4.05 13.76 5.71
N PHE A 120 -4.06 14.38 4.53
CA PHE A 120 -4.40 13.71 3.28
C PHE A 120 -3.15 13.23 2.56
N LEU A 121 -3.13 11.94 2.21
CA LEU A 121 -2.15 11.30 1.38
C LEU A 121 -2.77 11.04 0.01
N PHE A 122 -2.10 11.50 -1.03
CA PHE A 122 -2.44 11.21 -2.41
C PHE A 122 -1.46 10.18 -2.93
N ARG A 123 -1.96 9.12 -3.56
CA ARG A 123 -1.13 8.06 -4.13
C ARG A 123 -1.62 7.74 -5.53
N TYR A 124 -0.68 7.64 -6.46
CA TYR A 124 -0.90 7.16 -7.80
C TYR A 124 0.06 6.02 -8.11
N ASP A 125 -0.48 4.83 -8.33
CA ASP A 125 0.25 3.66 -8.78
C ASP A 125 -0.04 3.42 -10.26
N ALA A 126 0.99 3.03 -11.01
CA ALA A 126 0.82 2.56 -12.39
C ALA A 126 1.78 1.42 -12.69
N SER A 127 1.26 0.38 -13.35
CA SER A 127 2.01 -0.78 -13.81
C SER A 127 1.69 -1.10 -15.26
N VAL A 128 2.70 -1.52 -16.01
CA VAL A 128 2.54 -2.20 -17.30
C VAL A 128 2.82 -3.68 -17.05
N LEU A 129 1.86 -4.56 -17.35
CA LEU A 129 1.93 -5.98 -17.02
C LEU A 129 1.92 -6.81 -18.29
N PHE A 130 2.96 -7.60 -18.47
CA PHE A 130 3.08 -8.61 -19.52
C PHE A 130 2.55 -9.94 -19.00
N ARG A 131 1.47 -10.43 -19.61
CA ARG A 131 0.75 -11.65 -19.23
C ARG A 131 1.23 -12.84 -20.05
N SER A 132 1.46 -13.96 -19.37
CA SER A 132 1.73 -15.27 -19.95
C SER A 132 0.95 -16.36 -19.22
N PRO A 133 0.39 -17.35 -19.93
CA PRO A 133 -0.24 -18.51 -19.31
C PRO A 133 0.67 -19.29 -18.35
N GLY A 134 1.99 -19.33 -18.62
CA GLY A 134 2.93 -20.17 -17.88
C GLY A 134 3.45 -19.56 -16.57
N PHE A 135 3.55 -18.23 -16.49
CA PHE A 135 4.13 -17.54 -15.32
C PHE A 135 3.25 -16.47 -14.68
N GLY A 136 2.08 -16.16 -15.26
CA GLY A 136 1.20 -15.11 -14.76
C GLY A 136 1.48 -13.76 -15.42
N ALA A 137 1.42 -12.67 -14.66
CA ALA A 137 1.65 -11.32 -15.14
C ALA A 137 2.84 -10.69 -14.42
N LEU A 138 3.74 -10.04 -15.15
CA LEU A 138 4.90 -9.33 -14.59
C LEU A 138 5.09 -8.02 -15.32
N GLY A 139 5.51 -6.98 -14.62
CA GLY A 139 6.16 -5.85 -15.29
C GLY A 139 6.47 -4.69 -14.38
N PRO A 140 7.01 -3.59 -14.96
CA PRO A 140 7.43 -2.44 -14.19
C PRO A 140 6.25 -1.76 -13.52
N THR A 141 6.51 -1.18 -12.35
CA THR A 141 5.57 -0.35 -11.64
C THR A 141 6.26 0.91 -11.14
N PHE A 142 5.50 1.99 -11.04
CA PHE A 142 5.91 3.16 -10.28
C PHE A 142 4.78 3.62 -9.38
N ARG A 143 5.14 4.35 -8.34
CA ARG A 143 4.24 4.96 -7.37
C ARG A 143 4.67 6.40 -7.17
N ALA A 144 3.77 7.33 -7.46
CA ALA A 144 3.88 8.70 -7.02
C ALA A 144 3.02 8.89 -5.77
N MET A 145 3.54 9.59 -4.76
CA MET A 145 2.81 9.95 -3.57
C MET A 145 2.99 11.43 -3.26
N GLU A 146 1.97 12.04 -2.69
CA GLU A 146 2.03 13.35 -2.08
C GLU A 146 1.47 13.22 -0.67
N LEU A 147 2.26 13.57 0.34
CA LEU A 147 1.90 13.36 1.73
C LEU A 147 2.37 14.53 2.60
N PRO A 148 1.68 14.83 3.70
CA PRO A 148 2.15 15.82 4.65
C PRO A 148 3.35 15.25 5.41
N ARG A 149 4.41 16.04 5.56
CA ARG A 149 5.60 15.71 6.37
C ARG A 149 6.29 16.99 6.81
N GLY A 150 6.57 17.12 8.11
CA GLY A 150 7.21 18.30 8.68
C GLY A 150 6.46 19.60 8.40
N GLY A 151 5.12 19.55 8.40
CA GLY A 151 4.28 20.74 8.17
C GLY A 151 4.18 21.21 6.70
N ARG A 152 4.74 20.49 5.74
CA ARG A 152 4.61 20.74 4.30
C ARG A 152 4.11 19.50 3.56
N TYR A 153 3.65 19.65 2.32
CA TYR A 153 3.42 18.51 1.44
C TYR A 153 4.72 18.15 0.71
N GLU A 154 5.07 16.87 0.74
CA GLU A 154 6.22 16.31 0.04
C GLU A 154 5.77 15.32 -1.03
N SER A 155 6.38 15.45 -2.20
CA SER A 155 6.16 14.54 -3.33
C SER A 155 7.23 13.45 -3.34
N GLU A 156 6.80 12.22 -3.45
CA GLU A 156 7.64 11.03 -3.43
C GLU A 156 7.42 10.19 -4.68
N LEU A 157 8.51 9.67 -5.25
CA LEU A 157 8.46 8.73 -6.37
C LEU A 157 9.19 7.45 -5.99
N ALA A 158 8.53 6.31 -6.20
CA ALA A 158 9.10 4.98 -6.09
C ALA A 158 8.93 4.20 -7.39
N VAL A 159 9.88 3.30 -7.66
CA VAL A 159 9.88 2.45 -8.85
C VAL A 159 10.13 1.01 -8.46
N GLY A 160 9.69 0.07 -9.29
CA GLY A 160 9.95 -1.35 -9.06
C GLY A 160 9.14 -2.23 -10.00
N PHE A 161 8.60 -3.33 -9.50
CA PHE A 161 7.87 -4.30 -10.32
C PHE A 161 6.67 -4.90 -9.59
N THR A 162 5.69 -5.30 -10.39
CA THR A 162 4.51 -6.03 -9.94
C THR A 162 4.49 -7.38 -10.62
N PHE A 163 4.33 -8.42 -9.82
CA PHE A 163 4.14 -9.80 -10.26
C PHE A 163 2.82 -10.34 -9.72
N GLY A 164 2.07 -11.06 -10.55
CA GLY A 164 0.81 -11.67 -10.17
C GLY A 164 0.65 -13.05 -10.81
N ARG A 165 0.36 -14.08 -10.01
CA ARG A 165 0.21 -15.46 -10.51
C ARG A 165 -0.87 -16.21 -9.74
N ARG A 166 -1.59 -17.09 -10.44
CA ARG A 166 -2.42 -18.14 -9.83
C ARG A 166 -1.52 -19.32 -9.44
N LEU A 167 -1.53 -19.70 -8.17
CA LEU A 167 -0.60 -20.73 -7.67
C LEU A 167 -1.12 -22.15 -7.94
N GLY A 168 -2.43 -22.33 -8.11
CA GLY A 168 -3.05 -23.64 -8.32
C GLY A 168 -3.13 -24.52 -7.06
N ILE A 169 -2.88 -23.96 -5.87
CA ILE A 169 -3.11 -24.60 -4.56
C ILE A 169 -4.60 -24.82 -4.34
N PHE A 170 -5.42 -23.80 -4.62
CA PHE A 170 -6.87 -23.92 -4.69
C PHE A 170 -7.32 -23.70 -6.13
N LYS A 171 -7.96 -24.72 -6.73
CA LYS A 171 -8.44 -24.64 -8.12
C LYS A 171 -9.22 -23.34 -8.32
N GLU A 172 -8.73 -22.52 -9.24
CA GLU A 172 -9.35 -21.27 -9.75
C GLU A 172 -9.48 -20.09 -8.78
N ASN A 173 -9.26 -20.29 -7.48
CA ASN A 173 -9.56 -19.28 -6.44
C ASN A 173 -8.35 -18.72 -5.71
N ASP A 174 -7.14 -19.05 -6.16
CA ASP A 174 -5.91 -18.50 -5.60
C ASP A 174 -5.26 -17.45 -6.52
N LEU A 175 -4.79 -16.37 -5.90
CA LEU A 175 -4.03 -15.33 -6.57
C LEU A 175 -2.98 -14.81 -5.60
N LEU A 176 -1.71 -14.97 -5.99
CA LEU A 176 -0.58 -14.32 -5.36
C LEU A 176 -0.27 -13.05 -6.15
N LEU A 177 -0.18 -11.94 -5.43
CA LEU A 177 0.36 -10.67 -5.91
C LEU A 177 1.62 -10.35 -5.11
N LEU A 178 2.67 -9.99 -5.81
CA LEU A 178 3.90 -9.45 -5.25
C LEU A 178 4.15 -8.07 -5.87
N ASN A 179 4.25 -7.05 -5.04
CA ASN A 179 4.66 -5.72 -5.45
C ASN A 179 5.92 -5.33 -4.68
N VAL A 180 6.96 -4.95 -5.42
CA VAL A 180 8.23 -4.50 -4.86
C VAL A 180 8.50 -3.11 -5.38
N LEU A 181 8.80 -2.18 -4.49
CA LEU A 181 9.17 -0.80 -4.80
C LEU A 181 10.45 -0.41 -4.08
N THR A 182 11.22 0.48 -4.68
CA THR A 182 12.44 1.05 -4.11
C THR A 182 12.51 2.55 -4.33
N ARG A 183 13.20 3.24 -3.42
CA ARG A 183 13.55 4.66 -3.51
C ARG A 183 15.02 4.85 -3.15
N PRO A 184 15.94 4.55 -4.06
CA PRO A 184 17.37 4.71 -3.79
C PRO A 184 17.68 6.16 -3.41
N GLY A 185 18.43 6.35 -2.33
CA GLY A 185 18.85 7.67 -1.86
C GLY A 185 17.89 8.36 -0.89
N ASP A 186 16.63 7.92 -0.75
CA ASP A 186 15.75 8.41 0.31
C ASP A 186 16.12 7.69 1.62
N PRO A 187 16.61 8.37 2.67
CA PRO A 187 16.98 7.74 3.94
C PRO A 187 15.78 7.36 4.82
N SER A 188 14.59 7.90 4.55
CA SER A 188 13.35 7.72 5.30
C SER A 188 12.46 6.60 4.74
N PHE A 189 12.65 6.18 3.50
CA PHE A 189 11.85 5.10 2.88
C PHE A 189 12.32 3.68 3.26
N GLY A 190 11.41 2.72 3.37
CA GLY A 190 11.73 1.29 3.45
C GLY A 190 11.98 0.73 4.86
N PHE A 191 12.34 -0.57 4.91
CA PHE A 191 12.52 -1.34 6.13
C PHE A 191 13.81 -0.96 6.88
N GLN A 192 13.66 -0.33 8.05
CA GLN A 192 14.77 0.03 8.94
C GLN A 192 15.54 -1.18 9.48
N ILE A 193 14.83 -2.27 9.81
CA ILE A 193 15.43 -3.49 10.38
C ILE A 193 16.43 -4.10 9.39
N LEU A 194 16.11 -4.05 8.09
CA LEU A 194 16.99 -4.55 7.03
C LEU A 194 17.94 -3.47 6.50
N ARG A 195 17.76 -2.21 6.89
CA ARG A 195 18.43 -1.03 6.34
C ARG A 195 18.33 -0.93 4.81
N LEU A 196 17.22 -1.43 4.26
CA LEU A 196 16.99 -1.45 2.81
C LEU A 196 15.91 -0.43 2.43
N PRO A 197 16.11 0.38 1.38
CA PRO A 197 15.12 1.30 0.86
C PRO A 197 14.08 0.55 0.02
N LEU A 198 13.47 -0.49 0.59
CA LEU A 198 12.56 -1.40 -0.08
C LEU A 198 11.19 -1.42 0.58
N TYR A 199 10.17 -1.48 -0.26
CA TYR A 199 8.81 -1.86 0.06
C TYR A 199 8.51 -3.20 -0.60
N VAL A 200 7.91 -4.12 0.15
CA VAL A 200 7.49 -5.43 -0.35
C VAL A 200 6.10 -5.72 0.16
N LEU A 201 5.15 -5.87 -0.76
CA LEU A 201 3.80 -6.35 -0.48
C LEU A 201 3.59 -7.70 -1.15
N ALA A 202 3.40 -8.73 -0.34
CA ALA A 202 2.90 -10.02 -0.78
C ALA A 202 1.44 -10.16 -0.32
N ALA A 203 0.51 -10.19 -1.27
CA ALA A 203 -0.91 -10.39 -1.00
C ALA A 203 -1.36 -11.71 -1.62
N TYR A 204 -1.95 -12.57 -0.80
CA TYR A 204 -2.53 -13.84 -1.24
C TYR A 204 -4.03 -13.81 -1.00
N ARG A 205 -4.81 -13.93 -2.08
CA ARG A 205 -6.27 -14.04 -1.98
C ARG A 205 -6.65 -15.50 -1.80
N VAL A 206 -7.35 -15.78 -0.71
CA VAL A 206 -8.11 -17.01 -0.50
C VAL A 206 -9.58 -16.66 -0.53
N SER A 207 -10.37 -17.37 -1.33
CA SER A 207 -11.82 -17.25 -1.32
C SER A 207 -12.39 -18.62 -0.92
N PHE A 208 -13.17 -18.64 0.16
CA PHE A 208 -13.90 -19.82 0.59
C PHE A 208 -15.32 -19.69 0.04
N ASN A 209 -15.78 -20.71 -0.68
CA ASN A 209 -17.20 -20.85 -0.98
C ASN A 209 -17.85 -21.42 0.28
N LEU A 210 -18.77 -20.66 0.89
CA LEU A 210 -19.67 -21.17 1.93
C LEU A 210 -20.86 -21.86 1.25
#